data_AF-A0A5B2Z884-F1
#
_entry.id   AF-A0A5B2Z884-F1
#
_cell.length_a   1.000
_cell.length_b   1.000
_cell.length_c   1.000
_cell.angle_alpha   90.00
_cell.angle_beta   90.00
_cell.angle_gamma   90.00
#
_symmetry.space_group_name_H-M   'P 1'
#
loop_
_entity.id
_entity.type
_entity.pdbx_description
1 polymer ?
#
loop_
_entity_poly.entity_id
_entity_poly.type
_entity_poly.pdbx_seq_one_letter_code
_entity_poly.pdbx_strand_id
1 'polypeptide(L)'
;MRKVVKALVLALACGVAAPVMAEEALATDPARQQAMTRYYLAAAEAEGEPISDLMLLEMLRPDSGFIAEPTEAAQAARLQLVRRRLEARVEAASRHDPAVLAQRLGCDGQNVNTETCVRNLDHLAELAGDNAYYHLVGMSYAWMRNDAERFFRHAELAAVAPEYKPEIWRHLDAYRDRLRHAPVQMLPEHAENPALPLSDIQAMSLAAAVALPAFHYFSQPCREAEGQLRQHCLAIAMKMVGQDDSLIDLYIGESVVRALGDEAQKTWARERRRGAAWLTEAITPVLADIEGDPEAIVTYFDLLTGEGELAAMRWIAETRGLPVTPPADWVDRSERERTAGDAPKAPR
;
A
#
# COMPACT_ATOMS: atom_id res chain seq x y z
N MET A 1 -9.11 6.40 21.42
CA MET A 1 -9.35 5.04 20.87
C MET A 1 -10.36 5.01 19.72
N ARG A 2 -11.68 5.16 19.93
CA ARG A 2 -12.69 5.09 18.83
C ARG A 2 -12.50 6.10 17.68
N LYS A 3 -11.75 7.18 17.91
CA LYS A 3 -11.41 8.21 16.91
C LYS A 3 -10.12 7.92 16.12
N VAL A 4 -9.18 7.17 16.68
CA VAL A 4 -7.85 6.90 16.07
C VAL A 4 -7.94 5.71 15.12
N VAL A 5 -8.61 4.63 15.53
CA VAL A 5 -8.90 3.47 14.65
C VAL A 5 -9.83 3.87 13.51
N LYS A 6 -10.85 4.70 13.78
CA LYS A 6 -11.66 5.30 12.72
C LYS A 6 -10.84 6.14 11.76
N ALA A 7 -9.82 6.86 12.22
CA ALA A 7 -8.99 7.68 11.34
C ALA A 7 -8.09 6.82 10.44
N LEU A 8 -7.59 5.67 10.91
CA LEU A 8 -6.78 4.76 10.09
C LEU A 8 -7.62 4.14 8.96
N VAL A 9 -8.81 3.62 9.29
CA VAL A 9 -9.75 3.02 8.31
C VAL A 9 -10.28 4.08 7.33
N LEU A 10 -10.51 5.33 7.78
CA LEU A 10 -10.93 6.42 6.89
C LEU A 10 -9.79 7.00 6.04
N ALA A 11 -8.54 7.01 6.54
CA ALA A 11 -7.38 7.51 5.81
C ALA A 11 -7.02 6.57 4.63
N LEU A 12 -7.12 5.25 4.84
CA LEU A 12 -7.05 4.25 3.77
C LEU A 12 -8.17 4.43 2.73
N ALA A 13 -9.38 4.79 3.17
CA ALA A 13 -10.51 5.04 2.26
C ALA A 13 -10.48 6.40 1.52
N CYS A 14 -9.68 7.37 1.97
CA CYS A 14 -9.66 8.72 1.42
C CYS A 14 -8.39 9.07 0.62
N GLY A 15 -7.43 8.16 0.46
CA GLY A 15 -6.23 8.39 -0.36
C GLY A 15 -5.36 9.56 0.11
N VAL A 16 -5.56 10.03 1.34
CA VAL A 16 -4.70 11.03 1.97
C VAL A 16 -3.73 10.23 2.82
N ALA A 17 -2.50 10.06 2.33
CA ALA A 17 -1.41 9.66 3.19
C ALA A 17 -1.43 10.61 4.40
N ALA A 18 -1.63 10.05 5.59
CA ALA A 18 -1.54 10.78 6.83
C ALA A 18 -0.18 10.51 7.48
N PRO A 19 0.93 11.13 7.05
CA PRO A 19 2.17 11.08 7.81
C PRO A 19 2.17 12.10 8.98
N VAL A 20 1.33 13.13 8.95
CA VAL A 20 1.60 14.36 9.71
C VAL A 20 1.15 14.35 11.18
N MET A 21 0.28 13.42 11.61
CA MET A 21 -0.27 13.46 12.98
C MET A 21 0.43 12.54 13.99
N ALA A 22 1.38 11.69 13.55
CA ALA A 22 2.12 10.79 14.44
C ALA A 22 3.55 11.27 14.73
N GLU A 23 4.18 12.02 13.81
CA GLU A 23 5.56 12.52 13.96
C GLU A 23 5.72 13.47 15.16
N GLU A 24 4.82 14.43 15.39
CA GLU A 24 4.95 15.38 16.50
C GLU A 24 4.81 14.73 17.88
N ALA A 25 4.03 13.65 18.00
CA ALA A 25 3.80 12.96 19.26
C ALA A 25 4.89 11.91 19.59
N LEU A 26 5.53 11.32 18.57
CA LEU A 26 6.64 10.37 18.74
C LEU A 26 7.98 11.09 18.99
N ALA A 27 8.20 12.24 18.36
CA ALA A 27 9.45 13.00 18.47
C ALA A 27 9.68 13.65 19.86
N THR A 28 8.68 13.65 20.74
CA THR A 28 8.71 14.38 22.02
C THR A 28 8.98 13.50 23.25
N ASP A 29 9.02 12.17 23.11
CA ASP A 29 9.33 11.24 24.21
C ASP A 29 10.63 10.43 23.97
N PRO A 30 11.76 10.84 24.56
CA PRO A 30 13.04 10.14 24.42
C PRO A 30 13.02 8.68 24.89
N ALA A 31 12.22 8.33 25.90
CA ALA A 31 12.14 6.96 26.40
C ALA A 31 11.45 6.06 25.38
N ARG A 32 10.39 6.57 24.73
CA ARG A 32 9.70 5.90 23.63
C ARG A 32 10.63 5.68 22.45
N GLN A 33 11.36 6.71 22.03
CA GLN A 33 12.34 6.60 20.93
C GLN A 33 13.45 5.59 21.24
N GLN A 34 13.96 5.52 22.48
CA GLN A 34 14.94 4.52 22.88
C GLN A 34 14.38 3.08 22.82
N ALA A 35 13.13 2.88 23.24
CA ALA A 35 12.47 1.58 23.11
C ALA A 35 12.28 1.18 21.63
N MET A 36 11.82 2.09 20.77
CA MET A 36 11.73 1.87 19.32
C MET A 36 13.09 1.55 18.70
N THR A 37 14.15 2.26 19.12
CA THR A 37 15.53 1.98 18.68
C THR A 37 15.93 0.54 18.98
N ARG A 38 15.64 0.05 20.19
CA ARG A 38 15.94 -1.34 20.57
C ARG A 38 15.13 -2.35 19.78
N TYR A 39 13.84 -2.07 19.57
CA TYR A 39 12.95 -2.94 18.81
C TYR A 39 13.39 -3.07 17.35
N TYR A 40 13.58 -1.96 16.63
CA TYR A 40 14.03 -1.99 15.23
C TYR A 40 15.44 -2.55 15.07
N LEU A 41 16.35 -2.28 16.01
CA LEU A 41 17.68 -2.87 15.98
C LEU A 41 17.62 -4.39 16.15
N ALA A 42 16.75 -4.90 17.03
CA ALA A 42 16.53 -6.34 17.18
C ALA A 42 15.92 -6.97 15.92
N ALA A 43 14.91 -6.33 15.31
CA ALA A 43 14.33 -6.78 14.04
C ALA A 43 15.38 -6.79 12.92
N ALA A 44 16.23 -5.76 12.87
CA ALA A 44 17.27 -5.62 11.86
C ALA A 44 18.43 -6.62 11.96
N GLU A 45 18.56 -7.32 13.08
CA GLU A 45 19.57 -8.36 13.26
C GLU A 45 19.12 -9.75 12.82
N ALA A 46 17.80 -9.97 12.66
CA ALA A 46 17.28 -11.21 12.13
C ALA A 46 17.71 -11.39 10.65
N GLU A 47 17.34 -12.51 10.04
CA GLU A 47 17.31 -12.68 8.57
C GLU A 47 15.95 -12.23 8.02
N GLY A 48 15.91 -11.79 6.76
CA GLY A 48 14.70 -11.20 6.17
C GLY A 48 14.93 -10.77 4.73
N GLU A 49 13.83 -10.46 4.03
CA GLU A 49 13.89 -10.02 2.64
C GLU A 49 14.55 -8.64 2.48
N PRO A 50 15.24 -8.36 1.37
CA PRO A 50 15.85 -7.06 1.11
C PRO A 50 14.88 -5.87 1.15
N ILE A 51 13.60 -6.09 0.88
CA ILE A 51 12.60 -5.02 0.97
C ILE A 51 12.34 -4.60 2.42
N SER A 52 12.38 -5.56 3.36
CA SER A 52 12.28 -5.27 4.79
C SER A 52 13.54 -4.56 5.33
N ASP A 53 14.69 -4.80 4.70
CA ASP A 53 15.93 -4.08 5.01
C ASP A 53 15.84 -2.60 4.63
N LEU A 54 15.20 -2.26 3.51
CA LEU A 54 14.94 -0.88 3.12
C LEU A 54 14.10 -0.13 4.16
N MET A 55 13.00 -0.75 4.59
CA MET A 55 12.15 -0.20 5.64
C MET A 55 12.96 0.04 6.92
N LEU A 56 13.74 -0.95 7.36
CA LEU A 56 14.56 -0.81 8.57
C LEU A 56 15.68 0.21 8.43
N LEU A 57 16.26 0.37 7.24
CA LEU A 57 17.21 1.44 6.99
C LEU A 57 16.58 2.80 7.25
N GLU A 58 15.39 3.04 6.71
CA GLU A 58 14.66 4.30 6.91
C GLU A 58 14.31 4.52 8.39
N MET A 59 13.77 3.49 9.07
CA MET A 59 13.44 3.59 10.50
C MET A 59 14.67 3.80 11.38
N LEU A 60 15.84 3.30 10.98
CA LEU A 60 17.11 3.41 11.71
C LEU A 60 17.96 4.63 11.29
N ARG A 61 17.43 5.53 10.47
CA ARG A 61 18.11 6.78 10.15
C ARG A 61 18.09 7.74 11.35
N PRO A 62 19.16 8.52 11.56
CA PRO A 62 19.24 9.44 12.70
C PRO A 62 18.19 10.55 12.63
N ASP A 63 17.82 10.97 11.41
CA ASP A 63 16.87 12.03 11.12
C ASP A 63 15.42 11.53 10.97
N SER A 64 15.16 10.25 11.19
CA SER A 64 13.84 9.64 10.95
C SER A 64 12.77 10.02 11.98
N GLY A 65 13.15 10.55 13.14
CA GLY A 65 12.25 10.81 14.26
C GLY A 65 11.74 9.56 14.99
N PHE A 66 11.95 8.34 14.44
CA PHE A 66 11.51 7.07 15.03
C PHE A 66 12.46 6.50 16.08
N ILE A 67 13.75 6.85 16.00
CA ILE A 67 14.79 6.36 16.90
C ILE A 67 15.47 7.51 17.65
N ALA A 68 16.05 7.17 18.80
CA ALA A 68 16.91 8.09 19.54
C ALA A 68 18.35 7.92 19.06
N GLU A 69 19.12 9.00 19.04
CA GLU A 69 20.56 8.90 18.88
C GLU A 69 21.16 8.08 20.03
N PRO A 70 21.96 7.03 19.74
CA PRO A 70 22.58 6.23 20.80
C PRO A 70 23.54 7.08 21.65
N THR A 71 23.33 7.10 22.96
CA THR A 71 24.23 7.78 23.90
C THR A 71 25.45 6.94 24.28
N GLU A 72 25.36 5.61 24.14
CA GLU A 72 26.44 4.68 24.43
C GLU A 72 27.22 4.29 23.16
N ALA A 73 28.55 4.32 23.25
CA ALA A 73 29.44 4.00 22.14
C ALA A 73 29.25 2.58 21.57
N ALA A 74 28.95 1.61 22.43
CA ALA A 74 28.69 0.23 22.02
C ALA A 74 27.41 0.11 21.18
N GLN A 75 26.35 0.80 21.57
CA GLN A 75 25.09 0.82 20.84
C GLN A 75 25.24 1.58 19.51
N ALA A 76 25.97 2.70 19.50
CA ALA A 76 26.30 3.43 18.27
C ALA A 76 27.07 2.54 17.27
N ALA A 77 28.08 1.81 17.74
CA ALA A 77 28.85 0.89 16.91
C ALA A 77 27.98 -0.27 16.35
N ARG A 78 27.09 -0.81 17.19
CA ARG A 78 26.12 -1.85 16.78
C ARG A 78 25.16 -1.34 15.70
N LEU A 79 24.57 -0.16 15.90
CA LEU A 79 23.67 0.48 14.93
C LEU A 79 24.38 0.71 13.58
N GLN A 80 25.60 1.25 13.60
CA GLN A 80 26.39 1.46 12.38
C GLN A 80 26.71 0.14 11.66
N LEU A 81 27.05 -0.93 12.40
CA LEU A 81 27.32 -2.23 11.80
C LEU A 81 26.07 -2.82 11.14
N VAL A 82 24.93 -2.78 11.82
CA VAL A 82 23.65 -3.28 11.29
C VAL A 82 23.26 -2.50 10.04
N ARG A 83 23.27 -1.17 10.09
CA ARG A 83 22.95 -0.33 8.92
C ARG A 83 23.82 -0.63 7.70
N ARG A 84 25.15 -0.74 7.87
CA ARG A 84 26.04 -1.11 6.75
C ARG A 84 25.70 -2.47 6.13
N ARG A 85 25.29 -3.45 6.95
CA ARG A 85 24.88 -4.78 6.45
C ARG A 85 23.58 -4.68 5.66
N LEU A 86 22.58 -3.98 6.19
CA LEU A 86 21.32 -3.74 5.48
C LEU A 86 21.58 -2.99 4.16
N GLU A 87 22.35 -1.91 4.18
CA GLU A 87 22.74 -1.13 2.98
C GLU A 87 23.39 -2.02 1.92
N ALA A 88 24.32 -2.90 2.31
CA ALA A 88 24.98 -3.82 1.38
C ALA A 88 24.01 -4.83 0.75
N ARG A 89 23.07 -5.39 1.54
CA ARG A 89 22.05 -6.33 1.03
C ARG A 89 21.07 -5.63 0.09
N VAL A 90 20.62 -4.45 0.46
CA VAL A 90 19.72 -3.61 -0.34
C VAL A 90 20.37 -3.17 -1.65
N GLU A 91 21.65 -2.81 -1.63
CA GLU A 91 22.41 -2.45 -2.84
C GLU A 91 22.67 -3.64 -3.76
N ALA A 92 22.88 -4.83 -3.20
CA ALA A 92 22.95 -6.05 -4.00
C ALA A 92 21.60 -6.36 -4.65
N ALA A 93 20.52 -6.27 -3.87
CA ALA A 93 19.17 -6.61 -4.30
C ALA A 93 18.58 -5.63 -5.32
N SER A 94 18.90 -4.33 -5.26
CA SER A 94 18.38 -3.32 -6.21
C SER A 94 18.75 -3.60 -7.66
N ARG A 95 19.73 -4.48 -7.91
CA ARG A 95 20.15 -4.89 -9.25
C ARG A 95 19.20 -5.89 -9.90
N HIS A 96 18.39 -6.61 -9.12
CA HIS A 96 17.57 -7.70 -9.63
C HIS A 96 16.16 -7.79 -9.01
N ASP A 97 15.89 -7.06 -7.93
CA ASP A 97 14.57 -6.99 -7.31
C ASP A 97 13.86 -5.67 -7.67
N PRO A 98 12.81 -5.71 -8.50
CA PRO A 98 12.10 -4.50 -8.92
C PRO A 98 11.43 -3.77 -7.75
N ALA A 99 11.02 -4.46 -6.68
CA ALA A 99 10.40 -3.82 -5.52
C ALA A 99 11.39 -2.97 -4.75
N VAL A 100 12.60 -3.50 -4.53
CA VAL A 100 13.71 -2.78 -3.89
C VAL A 100 14.12 -1.58 -4.74
N LEU A 101 14.26 -1.77 -6.06
CA LEU A 101 14.63 -0.68 -6.96
C LEU A 101 13.57 0.41 -7.02
N ALA A 102 12.28 0.05 -7.08
CA ALA A 102 11.16 1.00 -7.13
C ALA A 102 11.17 1.96 -5.92
N GLN A 103 11.42 1.46 -4.72
CA GLN A 103 11.56 2.30 -3.53
C GLN A 103 12.83 3.17 -3.54
N ARG A 104 13.90 2.72 -4.20
CA ARG A 104 15.19 3.42 -4.25
C ARG A 104 15.39 4.33 -5.46
N LEU A 105 14.37 4.54 -6.28
CA LEU A 105 14.50 5.33 -7.51
C LEU A 105 15.13 6.70 -7.25
N GLY A 106 14.86 7.32 -6.09
CA GLY A 106 15.47 8.58 -5.69
C GLY A 106 15.15 9.72 -6.67
N CYS A 107 14.01 9.61 -7.34
CA CYS A 107 13.56 10.47 -8.43
C CYS A 107 12.67 11.62 -7.92
N ASP A 108 13.03 12.24 -6.81
CA ASP A 108 12.27 13.32 -6.17
C ASP A 108 12.98 14.68 -6.29
N GLY A 109 12.23 15.77 -6.05
CA GLY A 109 12.77 17.12 -5.96
C GLY A 109 13.78 17.49 -7.06
N GLN A 110 15.02 17.77 -6.66
CA GLN A 110 16.12 18.11 -7.58
C GLN A 110 16.70 16.92 -8.33
N ASN A 111 16.49 15.69 -7.82
CA ASN A 111 17.04 14.46 -8.38
C ASN A 111 16.20 13.92 -9.54
N VAL A 112 14.97 14.40 -9.69
CA VAL A 112 14.01 13.90 -10.69
C VAL A 112 14.62 13.88 -12.09
N ASN A 113 15.43 14.89 -12.47
CA ASN A 113 16.06 15.07 -13.79
C ASN A 113 17.49 14.52 -13.91
N THR A 114 17.98 13.77 -12.93
CA THR A 114 19.34 13.23 -12.98
C THR A 114 19.45 12.03 -13.91
N GLU A 115 20.63 11.83 -14.50
CA GLU A 115 20.93 10.62 -15.30
C GLU A 115 20.74 9.34 -14.48
N THR A 116 21.01 9.39 -13.17
CA THR A 116 20.80 8.27 -12.25
C THR A 116 19.32 7.89 -12.17
N CYS A 117 18.43 8.86 -11.99
CA CYS A 117 16.99 8.61 -11.95
C CYS A 117 16.51 7.95 -13.26
N VAL A 118 16.91 8.51 -14.40
CA VAL A 118 16.54 8.00 -15.73
C VAL A 118 17.01 6.54 -15.91
N ARG A 119 18.27 6.24 -15.60
CA ARG A 119 18.83 4.89 -15.68
C ARG A 119 18.11 3.91 -14.75
N ASN A 120 17.77 4.32 -13.54
CA ASN A 120 17.08 3.45 -12.59
C ASN A 120 15.63 3.16 -13.03
N LEU A 121 14.95 4.13 -13.67
CA LEU A 121 13.63 3.92 -14.26
C LEU A 121 13.68 2.95 -15.45
N ASP A 122 14.69 3.08 -16.31
CA ASP A 122 14.90 2.15 -17.43
C ASP A 122 15.21 0.73 -16.91
N HIS A 123 16.08 0.61 -15.90
CA HIS A 123 16.36 -0.67 -15.23
C HIS A 123 15.13 -1.28 -14.54
N LEU A 124 14.30 -0.45 -13.90
CA LEU A 124 13.03 -0.92 -13.32
C LEU A 124 12.08 -1.46 -14.39
N ALA A 125 12.03 -0.83 -15.57
CA ALA A 125 11.23 -1.33 -16.68
C ALA A 125 11.72 -2.71 -17.17
N GLU A 126 13.03 -2.96 -17.16
CA GLU A 126 13.62 -4.25 -17.51
C GLU A 126 13.33 -5.33 -16.45
N LEU A 127 13.37 -4.96 -15.17
CA LEU A 127 13.08 -5.88 -14.06
C LEU A 127 11.59 -6.13 -13.83
N ALA A 128 10.70 -5.29 -14.35
CA ALA A 128 9.25 -5.38 -14.12
C ALA A 128 8.67 -6.75 -14.52
N GLY A 129 9.29 -7.42 -15.50
CA GLY A 129 8.89 -8.74 -15.95
C GLY A 129 7.43 -8.75 -16.41
N ASP A 130 6.64 -9.66 -15.85
CA ASP A 130 5.24 -9.84 -16.19
C ASP A 130 4.27 -8.97 -15.37
N ASN A 131 4.76 -8.15 -14.44
CA ASN A 131 3.93 -7.36 -13.52
C ASN A 131 3.78 -5.90 -13.97
N ALA A 132 2.58 -5.53 -14.41
CA ALA A 132 2.21 -4.18 -14.82
C ALA A 132 2.41 -3.12 -13.74
N TYR A 133 2.37 -3.48 -12.45
CA TYR A 133 2.50 -2.55 -11.33
C TYR A 133 3.74 -1.64 -11.45
N TYR A 134 4.91 -2.20 -11.77
CA TYR A 134 6.15 -1.43 -11.87
C TYR A 134 6.16 -0.47 -13.05
N HIS A 135 5.40 -0.78 -14.11
CA HIS A 135 5.21 0.15 -15.21
C HIS A 135 4.26 1.30 -14.81
N LEU A 136 3.29 1.11 -13.91
CA LEU A 136 2.52 2.24 -13.35
C LEU A 136 3.40 3.17 -12.50
N VAL A 137 4.38 2.61 -11.78
CA VAL A 137 5.40 3.42 -11.09
C VAL A 137 6.16 4.27 -12.12
N GLY A 138 6.62 3.66 -13.21
CA GLY A 138 7.28 4.36 -14.32
C GLY A 138 6.40 5.45 -14.96
N MET A 139 5.11 5.18 -15.21
CA MET A 139 4.14 6.18 -15.69
C MET A 139 4.02 7.36 -14.73
N SER A 140 3.97 7.11 -13.41
CA SER A 140 3.85 8.17 -12.40
C SER A 140 5.05 9.12 -12.45
N TYR A 141 6.27 8.59 -12.56
CA TYR A 141 7.47 9.40 -12.71
C TYR A 141 7.53 10.14 -14.05
N ALA A 142 7.17 9.48 -15.15
CA ALA A 142 7.11 10.13 -16.46
C ALA A 142 6.13 11.31 -16.46
N TRP A 143 4.97 11.15 -15.83
CA TRP A 143 3.99 12.21 -15.66
C TRP A 143 4.53 13.39 -14.84
N MET A 144 5.14 13.13 -13.67
CA MET A 144 5.77 14.18 -12.84
C MET A 144 6.85 14.99 -13.58
N ARG A 145 7.47 14.37 -14.59
CA ARG A 145 8.52 14.95 -15.43
C ARG A 145 8.00 15.64 -16.70
N ASN A 146 6.68 15.61 -16.94
CA ASN A 146 6.07 15.99 -18.21
C ASN A 146 6.68 15.24 -19.42
N ASP A 147 7.06 13.97 -19.24
CA ASP A 147 7.65 13.10 -20.26
C ASP A 147 6.57 12.20 -20.88
N ALA A 148 5.85 12.74 -21.87
CA ALA A 148 4.74 12.05 -22.51
C ALA A 148 5.16 10.79 -23.26
N GLU A 149 6.37 10.77 -23.83
CA GLU A 149 6.90 9.62 -24.56
C GLU A 149 7.18 8.45 -23.62
N ARG A 150 7.85 8.70 -22.49
CA ARG A 150 8.07 7.66 -21.47
C ARG A 150 6.76 7.20 -20.84
N PHE A 151 5.81 8.10 -20.60
CA PHE A 151 4.49 7.74 -20.10
C PHE A 151 3.81 6.76 -21.04
N PHE A 152 3.79 7.07 -22.34
CA PHE A 152 3.21 6.21 -23.36
C PHE A 152 3.91 4.84 -23.42
N ARG A 153 5.24 4.81 -23.42
CA ARG A 153 6.03 3.57 -23.43
C ARG A 153 5.71 2.68 -22.23
N HIS A 154 5.65 3.24 -21.02
CA HIS A 154 5.28 2.45 -19.85
C HIS A 154 3.82 1.97 -19.90
N ALA A 155 2.90 2.79 -20.43
CA ALA A 155 1.52 2.37 -20.62
C ALA A 155 1.42 1.18 -21.60
N GLU A 156 2.17 1.22 -22.71
CA GLU A 156 2.26 0.12 -23.67
C GLU A 156 2.77 -1.17 -23.01
N LEU A 157 3.88 -1.08 -22.27
CA LEU A 157 4.46 -2.23 -21.55
C LEU A 157 3.50 -2.79 -20.49
N ALA A 158 2.87 -1.92 -19.69
CA ALA A 158 1.87 -2.31 -18.69
C ALA A 158 0.63 -2.97 -19.31
N ALA A 159 0.22 -2.54 -20.50
CA ALA A 159 -0.95 -3.10 -21.19
C ALA A 159 -0.70 -4.54 -21.65
N VAL A 160 0.53 -4.86 -22.09
CA VAL A 160 0.91 -6.19 -22.58
C VAL A 160 1.38 -7.13 -21.47
N ALA A 161 1.77 -6.60 -20.30
CA ALA A 161 2.13 -7.39 -19.13
C ALA A 161 1.01 -8.38 -18.76
N PRO A 162 1.31 -9.68 -18.53
CA PRO A 162 0.29 -10.68 -18.21
C PRO A 162 -0.55 -10.34 -16.98
N GLU A 163 0.08 -9.79 -15.94
CA GLU A 163 -0.56 -9.56 -14.64
C GLU A 163 -0.34 -8.14 -14.12
N TYR A 164 -1.17 -7.75 -13.16
CA TYR A 164 -1.08 -6.62 -12.27
C TYR A 164 -1.17 -7.18 -10.86
N LYS A 165 -0.04 -7.19 -10.15
CA LYS A 165 0.01 -7.57 -8.73
C LYS A 165 0.47 -6.36 -7.93
N PRO A 166 -0.37 -5.81 -7.04
CA PRO A 166 0.03 -4.69 -6.22
C PRO A 166 1.09 -5.11 -5.22
N GLU A 167 2.13 -4.30 -5.09
CA GLU A 167 3.28 -4.65 -4.25
C GLU A 167 3.02 -4.50 -2.76
N ILE A 168 1.93 -3.83 -2.36
CA ILE A 168 1.59 -3.59 -0.94
C ILE A 168 1.55 -4.87 -0.11
N TRP A 169 1.04 -5.97 -0.65
CA TRP A 169 0.94 -7.24 0.07
C TRP A 169 2.30 -7.92 0.25
N ARG A 170 3.17 -7.87 -0.76
CA ARG A 170 4.56 -8.33 -0.65
C ARG A 170 5.34 -7.53 0.39
N HIS A 171 5.16 -6.21 0.41
CA HIS A 171 5.79 -5.35 1.42
C HIS A 171 5.29 -5.68 2.81
N LEU A 172 3.97 -5.81 2.97
CA LEU A 172 3.34 -6.18 4.23
C LEU A 172 3.90 -7.50 4.75
N ASP A 173 3.95 -8.53 3.92
CA ASP A 173 4.45 -9.85 4.29
C ASP A 173 5.90 -9.79 4.79
N ALA A 174 6.78 -9.19 3.99
CA ALA A 174 8.19 -9.04 4.35
C ALA A 174 8.39 -8.21 5.63
N TYR A 175 7.58 -7.17 5.84
CA TYR A 175 7.67 -6.33 7.05
C TYR A 175 7.13 -7.07 8.28
N ARG A 176 6.04 -7.83 8.14
CA ARG A 176 5.47 -8.65 9.22
C ARG A 176 6.46 -9.70 9.67
N ASP A 177 6.99 -10.49 8.74
CA ASP A 177 8.01 -11.51 9.02
C ASP A 177 9.19 -10.89 9.78
N ARG A 178 9.73 -9.78 9.25
CA ARG A 178 10.86 -9.08 9.84
C ARG A 178 10.59 -8.60 11.27
N LEU A 179 9.46 -7.93 11.49
CA LEU A 179 9.14 -7.30 12.76
C LEU A 179 8.76 -8.33 13.84
N ARG A 180 8.19 -9.48 13.47
CA ARG A 180 7.84 -10.58 14.40
C ARG A 180 9.06 -11.25 15.03
N HIS A 181 10.25 -11.10 14.45
CA HIS A 181 11.50 -11.60 15.06
C HIS A 181 11.94 -10.78 16.28
N ALA A 182 11.48 -9.53 16.42
CA ALA A 182 11.74 -8.73 17.61
C ALA A 182 10.70 -9.02 18.70
N PRO A 183 11.11 -9.17 19.97
CA PRO A 183 10.15 -9.36 21.06
C PRO A 183 9.17 -8.20 21.16
N VAL A 184 7.87 -8.48 21.02
CA VAL A 184 6.80 -7.46 21.04
C VAL A 184 6.79 -6.65 22.35
N GLN A 185 7.32 -7.20 23.45
CA GLN A 185 7.46 -6.51 24.73
C GLN A 185 8.44 -5.33 24.69
N MET A 186 9.24 -5.21 23.63
CA MET A 186 10.09 -4.03 23.40
C MET A 186 9.31 -2.84 22.85
N LEU A 187 8.11 -3.05 22.31
CA LEU A 187 7.24 -1.97 21.84
C LEU A 187 6.64 -1.22 23.03
N PRO A 188 6.76 0.13 23.07
CA PRO A 188 6.16 0.97 24.11
C PRO A 188 4.66 0.70 24.35
N GLU A 189 3.92 0.47 23.26
CA GLU A 189 2.46 0.33 23.25
C GLU A 189 2.00 -1.05 23.73
N HIS A 190 2.90 -2.03 23.80
CA HIS A 190 2.55 -3.40 24.20
C HIS A 190 2.03 -3.46 25.64
N ALA A 191 2.61 -2.67 26.54
CA ALA A 191 2.17 -2.60 27.93
C ALA A 191 0.73 -2.07 28.06
N GLU A 192 0.29 -1.21 27.13
CA GLU A 192 -1.04 -0.63 27.13
C GLU A 192 -2.08 -1.57 26.50
N ASN A 193 -1.68 -2.34 25.48
CA ASN A 193 -2.58 -3.18 24.69
C ASN A 193 -1.93 -4.52 24.29
N PRO A 194 -1.73 -5.47 25.23
CA PRO A 194 -0.97 -6.68 24.97
C PRO A 194 -1.65 -7.64 23.98
N ALA A 195 -2.96 -7.49 23.76
CA ALA A 195 -3.74 -8.31 22.82
C ALA A 195 -3.61 -7.83 21.37
N LEU A 196 -3.09 -6.62 21.11
CA LEU A 196 -2.98 -6.11 19.75
C LEU A 196 -1.75 -6.69 19.04
N PRO A 197 -1.87 -7.10 17.77
CA PRO A 197 -0.74 -7.54 16.96
C PRO A 197 0.06 -6.31 16.47
N LEU A 198 0.74 -5.63 17.39
CA LEU A 198 1.37 -4.33 17.13
C LEU A 198 2.38 -4.37 15.98
N SER A 199 3.16 -5.46 15.87
CA SER A 199 4.09 -5.67 14.76
C SER A 199 3.37 -5.72 13.40
N ASP A 200 2.20 -6.37 13.33
CA ASP A 200 1.42 -6.47 12.10
C ASP A 200 0.75 -5.13 11.74
N ILE A 201 0.22 -4.41 12.73
CA ILE A 201 -0.35 -3.06 12.54
C ILE A 201 0.72 -2.09 12.02
N GLN A 202 1.92 -2.16 12.58
CA GLN A 202 3.05 -1.35 12.15
C GLN A 202 3.51 -1.72 10.74
N ALA A 203 3.62 -3.02 10.43
CA ALA A 203 3.96 -3.49 9.10
C ALA A 203 2.96 -3.00 8.04
N MET A 204 1.65 -3.08 8.34
CA MET A 204 0.60 -2.54 7.47
C MET A 204 0.75 -1.04 7.23
N SER A 205 0.96 -0.28 8.30
CA SER A 205 1.11 1.18 8.19
C SER A 205 2.32 1.55 7.34
N LEU A 206 3.45 0.84 7.50
CA LEU A 206 4.67 1.05 6.73
C LEU A 206 4.51 0.62 5.27
N ALA A 207 3.89 -0.53 5.00
CA ALA A 207 3.63 -1.01 3.65
C ALA A 207 2.73 -0.04 2.88
N ALA A 208 1.63 0.42 3.49
CA ALA A 208 0.73 1.39 2.89
C ALA A 208 1.42 2.73 2.57
N ALA A 209 2.41 3.15 3.38
CA ALA A 209 3.12 4.41 3.16
C ALA A 209 4.06 4.39 1.94
N VAL A 210 4.59 3.24 1.55
CA VAL A 210 5.65 3.15 0.51
C VAL A 210 5.24 2.37 -0.73
N ALA A 211 4.27 1.47 -0.62
CA ALA A 211 3.89 0.54 -1.69
C ALA A 211 2.58 0.91 -2.41
N LEU A 212 1.95 2.03 -2.01
CA LEU A 212 0.85 2.58 -2.78
C LEU A 212 1.43 3.55 -3.84
N PRO A 213 1.26 3.28 -5.14
CA PRO A 213 1.73 4.18 -6.16
C PRO A 213 0.92 5.47 -6.11
N ALA A 214 1.48 6.53 -6.68
CA ALA A 214 0.83 7.84 -6.77
C ALA A 214 -0.29 7.81 -7.82
N PHE A 215 -1.40 7.14 -7.48
CA PHE A 215 -2.49 6.80 -8.39
C PHE A 215 -3.15 8.01 -9.08
N HIS A 216 -3.05 9.22 -8.54
CA HIS A 216 -3.53 10.43 -9.22
C HIS A 216 -2.76 10.72 -10.51
N TYR A 217 -1.47 10.37 -10.58
CA TYR A 217 -0.65 10.49 -11.79
C TYR A 217 -0.96 9.44 -12.86
N PHE A 218 -1.75 8.42 -12.52
CA PHE A 218 -2.29 7.44 -13.46
C PHE A 218 -3.75 7.74 -13.82
N SER A 219 -4.61 7.89 -12.81
CA SER A 219 -6.07 7.90 -12.99
C SER A 219 -6.57 9.09 -13.80
N GLN A 220 -6.05 10.30 -13.59
CA GLN A 220 -6.45 11.47 -14.38
C GLN A 220 -6.05 11.32 -15.86
N PRO A 221 -4.76 11.17 -16.22
CA PRO A 221 -4.37 11.08 -17.62
C PRO A 221 -5.01 9.88 -18.33
N CYS A 222 -5.19 8.74 -17.64
CA CYS A 222 -5.83 7.60 -18.26
C CYS A 222 -7.33 7.77 -18.48
N ARG A 223 -8.08 8.48 -17.63
CA ARG A 223 -9.51 8.74 -17.90
C ARG A 223 -9.74 9.67 -19.08
N GLU A 224 -8.77 10.53 -19.37
CA GLU A 224 -8.80 11.54 -20.44
C GLU A 224 -8.04 11.06 -21.70
N ALA A 225 -7.49 9.84 -21.68
CA ALA A 225 -6.66 9.34 -22.77
C ALA A 225 -7.45 9.10 -24.06
N GLU A 226 -6.80 9.40 -25.18
CA GLU A 226 -7.32 9.18 -26.54
C GLU A 226 -6.41 8.23 -27.33
N GLY A 227 -6.85 7.83 -28.54
CA GLY A 227 -6.04 7.06 -29.47
C GLY A 227 -5.52 5.72 -28.91
N GLN A 228 -4.22 5.46 -29.11
CA GLN A 228 -3.56 4.24 -28.60
C GLN A 228 -3.40 4.27 -27.08
N LEU A 229 -3.13 5.44 -26.48
CA LEU A 229 -3.00 5.55 -25.02
C LEU A 229 -4.29 5.13 -24.31
N ARG A 230 -5.44 5.48 -24.87
CA ARG A 230 -6.75 4.99 -24.41
C ARG A 230 -6.79 3.46 -24.32
N GLN A 231 -6.28 2.77 -25.35
CA GLN A 231 -6.31 1.31 -25.40
C GLN A 231 -5.40 0.71 -24.32
N HIS A 232 -4.21 1.27 -24.14
CA HIS A 232 -3.28 0.85 -23.09
C HIS A 232 -3.85 1.08 -21.68
N CYS A 233 -4.34 2.29 -21.39
CA CYS A 233 -4.96 2.62 -20.12
C CYS A 233 -6.17 1.72 -19.80
N LEU A 234 -7.01 1.44 -20.79
CA LEU A 234 -8.15 0.53 -20.62
C LEU A 234 -7.68 -0.90 -20.31
N ALA A 235 -6.65 -1.40 -21.01
CA ALA A 235 -6.10 -2.74 -20.75
C ALA A 235 -5.53 -2.87 -19.34
N ILE A 236 -4.80 -1.86 -18.86
CA ILE A 236 -4.29 -1.80 -17.48
C ILE A 236 -5.44 -1.81 -16.49
N ALA A 237 -6.43 -0.93 -16.69
CA ALA A 237 -7.57 -0.80 -15.80
C ALA A 237 -8.40 -2.09 -15.69
N MET A 238 -8.55 -2.83 -16.80
CA MET A 238 -9.20 -4.14 -16.80
C MET A 238 -8.43 -5.17 -15.95
N LYS A 239 -7.09 -5.14 -15.90
CA LYS A 239 -6.29 -6.01 -15.01
C LYS A 239 -6.52 -5.63 -13.54
N MET A 240 -6.43 -4.33 -13.22
CA MET A 240 -6.64 -3.81 -11.86
C MET A 240 -8.01 -4.20 -11.30
N VAL A 241 -9.06 -4.17 -12.12
CA VAL A 241 -10.40 -4.61 -11.70
C VAL A 241 -10.51 -6.13 -11.61
N GLY A 242 -9.82 -6.87 -12.47
CA GLY A 242 -10.02 -8.31 -12.64
C GLY A 242 -9.24 -9.20 -11.67
N GLN A 243 -8.13 -8.72 -11.12
CA GLN A 243 -7.26 -9.54 -10.26
C GLN A 243 -7.62 -9.50 -8.78
N ASP A 244 -8.62 -8.70 -8.37
CA ASP A 244 -9.28 -8.77 -7.05
C ASP A 244 -8.36 -8.63 -5.80
N ASP A 245 -7.09 -8.24 -5.96
CA ASP A 245 -6.10 -8.23 -4.86
C ASP A 245 -6.28 -7.06 -3.88
N SER A 246 -6.70 -5.87 -4.34
CA SER A 246 -6.87 -4.68 -3.50
C SER A 246 -8.08 -3.83 -3.90
N LEU A 247 -8.79 -3.30 -2.91
CA LEU A 247 -9.90 -2.37 -3.09
C LEU A 247 -9.46 -1.08 -3.79
N ILE A 248 -8.29 -0.52 -3.46
CA ILE A 248 -7.87 0.75 -4.04
C ILE A 248 -7.66 0.62 -5.55
N ASP A 249 -6.97 -0.44 -5.98
CA ASP A 249 -6.71 -0.75 -7.38
C ASP A 249 -8.01 -1.01 -8.14
N LEU A 250 -8.92 -1.79 -7.55
CA LEU A 250 -10.22 -2.06 -8.13
C LEU A 250 -10.99 -0.77 -8.40
N TYR A 251 -11.05 0.15 -7.42
CA TYR A 251 -11.82 1.39 -7.55
C TYR A 251 -11.20 2.34 -8.58
N ILE A 252 -9.87 2.40 -8.65
CA ILE A 252 -9.17 3.20 -9.65
C ILE A 252 -9.37 2.62 -11.04
N GLY A 253 -9.18 1.31 -11.20
CA GLY A 253 -9.43 0.60 -12.44
C GLY A 253 -10.87 0.78 -12.92
N GLU A 254 -11.87 0.63 -12.04
CA GLU A 254 -13.29 0.87 -12.38
C GLU A 254 -13.49 2.31 -12.87
N SER A 255 -12.86 3.29 -12.24
CA SER A 255 -13.00 4.69 -12.66
C SER A 255 -12.48 4.95 -14.08
N VAL A 256 -11.41 4.26 -14.49
CA VAL A 256 -10.85 4.34 -15.85
C VAL A 256 -11.71 3.55 -16.83
N VAL A 257 -12.15 2.33 -16.49
CA VAL A 257 -13.08 1.55 -17.32
C VAL A 257 -14.39 2.30 -17.52
N ARG A 258 -14.90 3.01 -16.52
CA ARG A 258 -16.11 3.83 -16.64
C ARG A 258 -15.95 4.96 -17.67
N ALA A 259 -14.77 5.56 -17.74
CA ALA A 259 -14.47 6.64 -18.68
C ALA A 259 -14.23 6.11 -20.10
N LEU A 260 -13.47 5.01 -20.24
CA LEU A 260 -12.93 4.57 -21.52
C LEU A 260 -13.60 3.33 -22.11
N GLY A 261 -14.16 2.44 -21.29
CA GLY A 261 -14.66 1.14 -21.71
C GLY A 261 -15.92 1.19 -22.56
N ASP A 262 -16.28 0.06 -23.17
CA ASP A 262 -17.61 -0.15 -23.74
C ASP A 262 -18.63 -0.54 -22.66
N GLU A 263 -19.92 -0.65 -23.02
CA GLU A 263 -20.96 -0.94 -22.03
C GLU A 263 -20.83 -2.32 -21.37
N ALA A 264 -20.24 -3.31 -22.05
CA ALA A 264 -20.01 -4.62 -21.45
C ALA A 264 -18.91 -4.55 -20.40
N GLN A 265 -17.79 -3.90 -20.72
CA GLN A 265 -16.67 -3.66 -19.79
C GLN A 265 -17.10 -2.81 -18.60
N LYS A 266 -17.85 -1.73 -18.83
CA LYS A 266 -18.40 -0.89 -17.75
C LYS A 266 -19.33 -1.69 -16.84
N THR A 267 -20.20 -2.52 -17.39
CA THR A 267 -21.11 -3.35 -16.60
C THR A 267 -20.33 -4.35 -15.75
N TRP A 268 -19.36 -5.03 -16.35
CA TRP A 268 -18.49 -5.96 -15.62
C TRP A 268 -17.73 -5.28 -14.47
N ALA A 269 -17.12 -4.11 -14.71
CA ALA A 269 -16.37 -3.40 -13.68
C ALA A 269 -17.28 -2.87 -12.57
N ARG A 270 -18.48 -2.39 -12.90
CA ARG A 270 -19.49 -1.98 -11.92
C ARG A 270 -19.93 -3.14 -11.03
N GLU A 271 -20.17 -4.32 -11.58
CA GLU A 271 -20.55 -5.49 -10.77
C GLU A 271 -19.42 -5.93 -9.83
N ARG A 272 -18.16 -5.90 -10.26
CA ARG A 272 -17.01 -6.18 -9.38
C ARG A 272 -16.93 -5.18 -8.23
N ARG A 273 -17.02 -3.88 -8.54
CA ARG A 273 -17.07 -2.83 -7.52
C ARG A 273 -18.26 -2.99 -6.57
N ARG A 274 -19.44 -3.35 -7.09
CA ARG A 274 -20.64 -3.61 -6.29
C ARG A 274 -20.42 -4.75 -5.30
N GLY A 275 -19.80 -5.85 -5.74
CA GLY A 275 -19.43 -6.97 -4.86
C GLY A 275 -18.43 -6.57 -3.77
N ALA A 276 -17.38 -5.83 -4.13
CA ALA A 276 -16.38 -5.34 -3.19
C ALA A 276 -16.98 -4.38 -2.15
N ALA A 277 -17.76 -3.39 -2.59
CA ALA A 277 -18.42 -2.42 -1.72
C ALA A 277 -19.40 -3.09 -0.74
N TRP A 278 -20.09 -4.13 -1.18
CA TRP A 278 -20.95 -4.94 -0.32
C TRP A 278 -20.16 -5.63 0.78
N LEU A 279 -19.04 -6.28 0.46
CA LEU A 279 -18.20 -6.92 1.46
C LEU A 279 -17.74 -5.90 2.51
N THR A 280 -17.30 -4.71 2.10
CA THR A 280 -16.92 -3.65 3.05
C THR A 280 -18.09 -3.27 3.96
N GLU A 281 -19.28 -3.04 3.39
CA GLU A 281 -20.48 -2.67 4.16
C GLU A 281 -20.91 -3.79 5.13
N ALA A 282 -20.86 -5.04 4.67
CA ALA A 282 -21.27 -6.21 5.45
C ALA A 282 -20.34 -6.48 6.65
N ILE A 283 -19.02 -6.38 6.47
CA ILE A 283 -18.06 -6.70 7.53
C ILE A 283 -17.81 -5.55 8.50
N THR A 284 -18.03 -4.29 8.10
CA THR A 284 -17.74 -3.11 8.93
C THR A 284 -18.30 -3.20 10.36
N PRO A 285 -19.52 -3.70 10.61
CA PRO A 285 -20.07 -3.83 11.96
C PRO A 285 -19.31 -4.80 12.88
N VAL A 286 -18.61 -5.78 12.31
CA VAL A 286 -17.92 -6.87 13.04
C VAL A 286 -16.40 -6.75 13.03
N LEU A 287 -15.83 -5.76 12.34
CA LEU A 287 -14.37 -5.56 12.27
C LEU A 287 -13.74 -5.40 13.66
N ALA A 288 -14.40 -4.67 14.57
CA ALA A 288 -13.91 -4.48 15.93
C ALA A 288 -13.78 -5.80 16.72
N ASP A 289 -14.63 -6.80 16.40
CA ASP A 289 -14.57 -8.11 17.04
C ASP A 289 -13.39 -8.94 16.49
N ILE A 290 -13.03 -8.75 15.21
CA ILE A 290 -11.82 -9.35 14.61
C ILE A 290 -10.58 -8.69 15.20
N GLU A 291 -10.54 -7.36 15.28
CA GLU A 291 -9.42 -6.60 15.88
C GLU A 291 -9.19 -6.96 17.35
N GLY A 292 -10.24 -7.34 18.08
CA GLY A 292 -10.18 -7.75 19.49
C GLY A 292 -9.82 -9.22 19.72
N ASP A 293 -9.71 -10.03 18.67
CA ASP A 293 -9.41 -11.45 18.74
C ASP A 293 -8.01 -11.74 18.13
N PRO A 294 -6.99 -12.05 18.96
CA PRO A 294 -5.62 -12.26 18.50
C PRO A 294 -5.45 -13.34 17.42
N GLU A 295 -6.23 -14.42 17.46
CA GLU A 295 -6.12 -15.48 16.47
C GLU A 295 -6.79 -15.07 15.15
N ALA A 296 -7.95 -14.43 15.26
CA ALA A 296 -8.69 -13.95 14.10
C ALA A 296 -7.93 -12.85 13.34
N ILE A 297 -7.31 -11.90 14.05
CA ILE A 297 -6.56 -10.81 13.40
C ILE A 297 -5.29 -11.31 12.73
N VAL A 298 -4.59 -12.30 13.30
CA VAL A 298 -3.43 -12.92 12.66
C VAL A 298 -3.85 -13.63 11.39
N THR A 299 -4.94 -14.41 11.44
CA THR A 299 -5.50 -15.08 10.26
C THR A 299 -5.90 -14.09 9.18
N TYR A 300 -6.52 -12.96 9.56
CA TYR A 300 -6.86 -11.89 8.63
C TYR A 300 -5.63 -11.35 7.91
N PHE A 301 -4.55 -11.06 8.63
CA PHE A 301 -3.32 -10.56 8.01
C PHE A 301 -2.63 -11.62 7.13
N ASP A 302 -2.67 -12.90 7.50
CA ASP A 302 -2.12 -13.99 6.68
C ASP A 302 -2.87 -14.14 5.36
N LEU A 303 -4.20 -14.04 5.38
CA LEU A 303 -5.01 -14.01 4.16
C LEU A 303 -4.75 -12.76 3.33
N LEU A 304 -4.56 -11.61 3.99
CA LEU A 304 -4.29 -10.36 3.33
C LEU A 304 -2.97 -10.37 2.56
N THR A 305 -1.92 -10.99 3.10
CA THR A 305 -0.63 -11.12 2.41
C THR A 305 -0.58 -12.27 1.40
N GLY A 306 -1.30 -13.36 1.64
CA GLY A 306 -1.29 -14.54 0.77
C GLY A 306 -2.29 -14.49 -0.40
N GLU A 307 -3.51 -14.00 -0.16
CA GLU A 307 -4.65 -14.07 -1.09
C GLU A 307 -5.27 -12.70 -1.41
N GLY A 308 -4.80 -11.63 -0.77
CA GLY A 308 -5.27 -10.26 -0.99
C GLY A 308 -6.49 -9.85 -0.16
N GLU A 309 -6.87 -8.58 -0.31
CA GLU A 309 -7.83 -7.91 0.56
C GLU A 309 -9.24 -8.47 0.45
N LEU A 310 -9.72 -8.74 -0.77
CA LEU A 310 -11.07 -9.28 -0.96
C LEU A 310 -11.21 -10.71 -0.41
N ALA A 311 -10.15 -11.52 -0.46
CA ALA A 311 -10.16 -12.86 0.13
C ALA A 311 -10.26 -12.78 1.67
N ALA A 312 -9.44 -11.93 2.29
CA ALA A 312 -9.49 -11.69 3.74
C ALA A 312 -10.87 -11.17 4.20
N MET A 313 -11.49 -10.29 3.43
CA MET A 313 -12.85 -9.79 3.71
C MET A 313 -13.94 -10.86 3.56
N ARG A 314 -13.84 -11.73 2.53
CA ARG A 314 -14.77 -12.86 2.35
C ARG A 314 -14.67 -13.83 3.53
N TRP A 315 -13.45 -14.12 4.01
CA TRP A 315 -13.25 -14.94 5.19
C TRP A 315 -13.92 -14.34 6.44
N ILE A 316 -13.83 -13.03 6.68
CA ILE A 316 -14.56 -12.38 7.79
C ILE A 316 -16.08 -12.58 7.61
N ALA A 317 -16.60 -12.33 6.41
CA ALA A 317 -18.02 -12.48 6.14
C ALA A 317 -18.50 -13.92 6.41
N GLU A 318 -17.78 -14.92 5.90
CA GLU A 318 -18.11 -16.34 6.06
C GLU A 318 -18.06 -16.80 7.51
N THR A 319 -16.97 -16.47 8.23
CA THR A 319 -16.80 -16.87 9.65
C THR A 319 -17.82 -16.22 10.57
N ARG A 320 -18.41 -15.08 10.18
CA ARG A 320 -19.45 -14.38 10.92
C ARG A 320 -20.87 -14.64 10.40
N GLY A 321 -21.03 -15.53 9.42
CA GLY A 321 -22.34 -15.87 8.84
C GLY A 321 -23.00 -14.71 8.10
N LEU A 322 -22.21 -13.78 7.56
CA LEU A 322 -22.65 -12.65 6.76
C LEU A 322 -22.73 -13.03 5.27
N PRO A 323 -23.66 -12.46 4.49
CA PRO A 323 -23.71 -12.72 3.06
C PRO A 323 -22.47 -12.18 2.35
N VAL A 324 -21.84 -13.01 1.50
CA VAL A 324 -20.66 -12.63 0.71
C VAL A 324 -21.00 -11.92 -0.61
N THR A 325 -22.27 -11.96 -1.02
CA THR A 325 -22.76 -11.36 -2.26
C THR A 325 -23.86 -10.33 -1.99
N PRO A 326 -23.88 -9.20 -2.70
CA PRO A 326 -24.93 -8.20 -2.54
C PRO A 326 -26.30 -8.72 -3.01
N PRO A 327 -27.39 -8.43 -2.27
CA PRO A 327 -28.76 -8.63 -2.75
C PRO A 327 -28.99 -7.91 -4.08
N ALA A 328 -29.79 -8.47 -5.00
CA ALA A 328 -29.93 -7.95 -6.37
C ALA A 328 -30.38 -6.47 -6.46
N ASP A 329 -31.17 -6.02 -5.49
CA ASP A 329 -31.66 -4.65 -5.36
C ASP A 329 -30.74 -3.73 -4.54
N TRP A 330 -29.66 -4.27 -3.97
CA TRP A 330 -28.67 -3.48 -3.24
C TRP A 330 -27.84 -2.62 -4.21
N VAL A 331 -27.77 -1.33 -3.87
CA VAL A 331 -26.97 -0.31 -4.55
C VAL A 331 -25.91 0.24 -3.60
N ASP A 332 -24.72 0.54 -4.13
CA ASP A 332 -23.61 1.15 -3.39
C ASP A 332 -24.05 2.48 -2.74
N ARG A 333 -23.56 2.77 -1.54
CA ARG A 333 -23.70 4.07 -0.88
C ARG A 333 -23.46 5.27 -1.80
N SER A 334 -22.42 5.23 -2.64
CA SER A 334 -22.09 6.33 -3.57
C SER A 334 -23.17 6.52 -4.64
N GLU A 335 -23.89 5.46 -5.00
CA GLU A 335 -25.03 5.51 -5.90
C GLU A 335 -26.26 6.06 -5.16
N ARG A 336 -26.51 5.58 -3.93
CA ARG A 336 -27.58 6.13 -3.06
C ARG A 336 -27.44 7.63 -2.86
N GLU A 337 -26.23 8.11 -2.59
CA GLU A 337 -25.92 9.54 -2.39
C GLU A 337 -26.14 10.36 -3.68
N ARG A 338 -25.81 9.81 -4.85
CA ARG A 338 -26.04 10.47 -6.16
C ARG A 338 -27.53 10.59 -6.46
N THR A 339 -28.29 9.51 -6.33
CA THR A 339 -29.74 9.50 -6.56
C THR A 339 -30.48 10.41 -5.58
N ALA A 340 -30.02 10.51 -4.33
CA ALA A 340 -30.57 11.43 -3.34
C ALA A 340 -30.26 12.91 -3.66
N GLY A 341 -29.09 13.20 -4.25
CA GLY A 341 -28.70 14.54 -4.69
C GLY A 341 -29.50 15.06 -5.90
N ASP A 342 -29.94 14.16 -6.77
CA ASP A 342 -30.75 14.46 -7.95
C ASP A 342 -32.26 14.57 -7.65
N ALA A 343 -32.69 14.23 -6.42
CA ALA A 343 -34.08 14.39 -6.01
C ALA A 343 -34.45 15.89 -5.93
N PRO A 344 -35.55 16.33 -6.58
CA PRO A 344 -35.96 17.72 -6.52
C PRO A 344 -36.22 18.12 -5.08
N LYS A 345 -35.49 19.15 -4.60
CA LYS A 345 -35.74 19.74 -3.27
C LYS A 345 -37.18 20.21 -3.25
N ALA A 346 -37.99 19.64 -2.35
CA ALA A 346 -39.36 20.09 -2.14
C ALA A 346 -39.37 21.62 -1.95
N PRO A 347 -40.27 22.35 -2.62
CA PRO A 347 -40.38 23.79 -2.42
C PRO A 347 -40.66 24.06 -0.95
N ARG A 348 -39.88 24.99 -0.37
CA ARG A 348 -40.06 25.47 1.00
C ARG A 348 -41.32 26.31 1.14
#